data_AF-A0A0A6UJC6-F1
#
_entry.id   AF-A0A0A6UJC6-F1
#
_cell.length_a   1.000
_cell.length_b   1.000
_cell.length_c   1.000
_cell.angle_alpha   90.00
_cell.angle_beta   90.00
_cell.angle_gamma   90.00
#
_symmetry.space_group_name_H-M   'P 1'
#
loop_
_entity.id
_entity.type
_entity.pdbx_description
1 polymer ?
#
loop_
_entity_poly.entity_id
_entity_poly.type
_entity_poly.pdbx_seq_one_letter_code
_entity_poly.pdbx_strand_id
1 'polypeptide(L)'
;MVWELAAVAAAVIAGVLACVAVVAARQRPERAPVVQGEVRELLADVGAVRAAADRAAAEADEARRRAEEAAGARDQAEDRFLEARWEARVATADEAHLLVQRAALAAYRRGELSVEQLNGIWHHAGPPADQLDDGRVRDARRAYERAVAETVQVREQARVAAVAAEVLVEEAHLAESDALDAWEAQEAARPTLDRLFDDER
;
A
#
# COMPACT_ATOMS: atom_id res chain seq x y z
N MET A 1 15.81 14.60 5.80
CA MET A 1 14.80 13.58 6.19
C MET A 1 13.94 13.09 5.03
N VAL A 2 13.03 13.86 4.41
CA VAL A 2 12.18 13.36 3.29
C VAL A 2 12.99 12.86 2.10
N TRP A 3 14.13 13.52 1.81
CA TRP A 3 15.06 13.12 0.75
C TRP A 3 15.82 11.81 1.05
N GLU A 4 16.05 11.48 2.32
CA GLU A 4 16.72 10.24 2.71
C GLU A 4 15.77 9.05 2.58
N LEU A 5 14.49 9.25 2.94
CA LEU A 5 13.44 8.24 2.74
C LEU A 5 13.17 7.96 1.25
N ALA A 6 13.18 9.01 0.41
CA ALA A 6 13.07 8.85 -1.04
C ALA A 6 14.27 8.12 -1.66
N ALA A 7 15.48 8.38 -1.16
CA ALA A 7 16.69 7.69 -1.61
C ALA A 7 16.71 6.20 -1.23
N VAL A 8 16.24 5.87 -0.02
CA VAL A 8 16.10 4.48 0.42
C VAL A 8 15.06 3.74 -0.42
N ALA A 9 13.90 4.34 -0.66
CA ALA A 9 12.86 3.73 -1.50
C ALA A 9 13.33 3.51 -2.96
N ALA A 10 14.04 4.48 -3.53
CA ALA A 10 14.61 4.34 -4.87
C ALA A 10 15.68 3.24 -4.94
N ALA A 11 16.51 3.10 -3.90
CA ALA A 11 17.53 2.05 -3.84
C ALA A 11 16.91 0.65 -3.70
N VAL A 12 15.81 0.52 -2.96
CA VAL A 12 15.09 -0.75 -2.82
C VAL A 12 14.43 -1.14 -4.15
N ILE A 13 13.73 -0.22 -4.81
CA ILE A 13 13.11 -0.47 -6.12
C ILE A 13 14.18 -0.83 -7.16
N ALA A 14 15.31 -0.12 -7.18
CA ALA A 14 16.42 -0.44 -8.08
C ALA A 14 17.03 -1.80 -7.76
N GLY A 15 17.13 -2.19 -6.48
CA GLY A 15 17.59 -3.50 -6.05
C GLY A 15 16.65 -4.63 -6.49
N VAL A 16 15.34 -4.44 -6.33
CA VAL A 16 14.32 -5.40 -6.78
C VAL A 16 14.35 -5.54 -8.31
N LEU A 17 14.38 -4.42 -9.04
CA LEU A 17 14.46 -4.44 -10.51
C LEU A 17 15.77 -5.06 -11.01
N ALA A 18 16.89 -4.82 -10.33
CA ALA A 18 18.17 -5.46 -10.66
C ALA A 18 18.14 -6.96 -10.40
N CYS A 19 17.54 -7.40 -9.29
CA CYS A 19 17.32 -8.83 -9.02
C CYS A 19 16.43 -9.49 -10.08
N VAL A 20 15.32 -8.86 -10.46
CA VAL A 20 14.43 -9.36 -11.52
C VAL A 20 15.16 -9.40 -12.87
N ALA A 21 15.95 -8.38 -13.21
CA ALA A 21 16.73 -8.36 -14.45
C ALA A 21 17.81 -9.45 -14.48
N VAL A 22 18.45 -9.76 -13.35
CA VAL A 22 19.43 -10.85 -13.22
C VAL A 22 18.76 -12.21 -13.37
N VAL A 23 17.57 -12.40 -12.78
CA VAL A 23 16.79 -13.63 -12.92
C VAL A 23 16.32 -13.81 -14.37
N ALA A 24 15.76 -12.77 -14.99
CA ALA A 24 15.31 -12.80 -16.39
C ALA A 24 16.47 -13.00 -17.38
N ALA A 25 17.67 -12.49 -17.07
CA ALA A 25 18.86 -12.71 -17.89
C ALA A 25 19.39 -14.15 -17.77
N ARG A 26 19.15 -14.84 -16.64
CA ARG A 26 19.53 -16.25 -16.44
C ARG A 26 18.50 -17.24 -16.96
N GLN A 27 17.24 -16.84 -17.10
CA GLN A 27 16.16 -17.64 -17.70
C GLN A 27 16.21 -17.77 -19.24
N ARG A 28 17.35 -17.50 -19.89
CA ARG A 28 17.57 -17.98 -21.27
C ARG A 28 18.41 -19.27 -21.32
N PRO A 29 17.85 -20.45 -21.03
CA PRO A 29 18.37 -21.68 -21.59
C PRO A 29 17.66 -22.00 -22.91
N GLU A 30 18.46 -22.16 -23.97
CA GLU A 30 18.06 -22.93 -25.15
C GLU A 30 17.69 -24.35 -24.70
N ARG A 31 16.55 -24.85 -25.19
CA ARG A 31 16.02 -26.20 -24.92
C ARG A 31 17.07 -27.28 -25.22
N ALA A 32 17.80 -27.72 -24.21
CA ALA A 32 18.70 -28.87 -24.25
C ALA A 32 18.26 -29.91 -23.21
N PRO A 33 18.54 -31.21 -23.43
CA PRO A 33 18.12 -32.26 -22.51
C PRO A 33 18.80 -32.12 -21.15
N VAL A 34 18.00 -32.14 -20.08
CA VAL A 34 18.41 -31.83 -18.72
C VAL A 34 19.37 -32.89 -18.18
N VAL A 35 20.62 -32.49 -17.91
CA VAL A 35 21.66 -33.34 -17.29
C VAL A 35 21.46 -33.37 -15.77
N GLN A 36 21.81 -34.46 -15.06
CA GLN A 36 21.61 -34.57 -13.59
C GLN A 36 22.14 -33.38 -12.74
N GLY A 37 23.10 -32.61 -13.25
CA GLY A 37 23.59 -31.38 -12.60
C GLY A 37 22.58 -30.22 -12.61
N GLU A 38 21.75 -30.14 -13.66
CA GLU A 38 20.79 -29.06 -13.88
C GLU A 38 19.58 -29.17 -12.95
N VAL A 39 19.14 -30.38 -12.56
CA VAL A 39 18.04 -30.57 -11.58
C VAL A 39 18.42 -30.06 -10.19
N ARG A 40 19.70 -30.22 -9.78
CA ARG A 40 20.19 -29.65 -8.52
C ARG A 40 20.28 -28.13 -8.55
N GLU A 41 20.64 -27.56 -9.70
CA GLU A 41 20.68 -26.11 -9.91
C GLU A 41 19.28 -25.53 -9.87
N LEU A 42 18.31 -26.15 -10.56
CA LEU A 42 16.88 -25.83 -10.51
C LEU A 42 16.33 -25.83 -9.07
N LEU A 43 16.63 -26.86 -8.27
CA LEU A 43 16.19 -26.91 -6.87
C LEU A 43 16.82 -25.82 -6.00
N ALA A 44 18.07 -25.44 -6.26
CA ALA A 44 18.72 -24.32 -5.57
C ALA A 44 18.09 -22.97 -5.96
N ASP A 45 17.75 -22.81 -7.23
CA ASP A 45 17.07 -21.63 -7.77
C ASP A 45 15.65 -21.49 -7.18
N VAL A 46 14.90 -22.58 -7.06
CA VAL A 46 13.60 -22.60 -6.35
C VAL A 46 13.74 -22.08 -4.93
N GLY A 47 14.75 -22.54 -4.19
CA GLY A 47 15.02 -22.07 -2.82
C GLY A 47 15.31 -20.57 -2.77
N ALA A 48 16.05 -20.05 -3.75
CA ALA A 48 16.37 -18.63 -3.86
C ALA A 48 15.13 -17.77 -4.19
N VAL A 49 14.29 -18.23 -5.14
CA VAL A 49 13.05 -17.54 -5.54
C VAL A 49 12.06 -17.54 -4.38
N ARG A 50 11.89 -18.66 -3.68
CA ARG A 50 11.03 -18.74 -2.49
C ARG A 50 11.48 -17.81 -1.37
N ALA A 51 12.79 -17.76 -1.09
CA ALA A 51 13.34 -16.81 -0.12
C ALA A 51 13.21 -15.34 -0.56
N ALA A 52 13.13 -15.05 -1.87
CA ALA A 52 12.82 -13.73 -2.38
C ALA A 52 11.32 -13.40 -2.20
N ALA A 53 10.42 -14.34 -2.48
CA ALA A 53 8.99 -14.21 -2.25
C ALA A 53 8.66 -13.96 -0.78
N ASP A 54 9.25 -14.72 0.15
CA ASP A 54 9.05 -14.54 1.59
C ASP A 54 9.49 -13.13 2.06
N ARG A 55 10.62 -12.64 1.54
CA ARG A 55 11.10 -11.28 1.84
C ARG A 55 10.18 -10.21 1.28
N ALA A 56 9.71 -10.37 0.05
CA ALA A 56 8.79 -9.42 -0.57
C ALA A 56 7.44 -9.39 0.16
N ALA A 57 6.94 -10.54 0.62
CA ALA A 57 5.74 -10.62 1.44
C ALA A 57 5.91 -9.85 2.77
N ALA A 58 7.03 -10.06 3.47
CA ALA A 58 7.33 -9.33 4.70
C ALA A 58 7.42 -7.81 4.48
N GLU A 59 8.02 -7.37 3.36
CA GLU A 59 8.11 -5.96 2.99
C GLU A 59 6.74 -5.37 2.65
N ALA A 60 5.88 -6.11 1.95
CA ALA A 60 4.51 -5.71 1.65
C ALA A 60 3.68 -5.53 2.94
N ASP A 61 3.83 -6.43 3.92
CA ASP A 61 3.18 -6.31 5.22
C ASP A 61 3.68 -5.10 6.02
N GLU A 62 4.97 -4.80 5.98
CA GLU A 62 5.51 -3.59 6.58
C GLU A 62 5.01 -2.32 5.89
N ALA A 63 4.98 -2.29 4.56
CA ALA A 63 4.45 -1.16 3.80
C ALA A 63 2.95 -0.95 4.08
N ARG A 64 2.18 -2.03 4.23
CA ARG A 64 0.78 -1.98 4.64
C ARG A 64 0.62 -1.36 6.03
N ARG A 65 1.39 -1.80 7.03
CA ARG A 65 1.37 -1.21 8.39
C ARG A 65 1.67 0.29 8.35
N ARG A 66 2.68 0.71 7.59
CA ARG A 66 2.98 2.14 7.38
C ARG A 66 1.81 2.90 6.76
N ALA A 67 1.09 2.30 5.80
CA ALA A 67 -0.08 2.92 5.19
C ALA A 67 -1.26 3.05 6.17
N GLU A 68 -1.44 2.09 7.07
CA GLU A 68 -2.45 2.14 8.15
C GLU A 68 -2.11 3.23 9.18
N GLU A 69 -0.84 3.34 9.58
CA GLU A 69 -0.36 4.41 10.46
C GLU A 69 -0.56 5.80 9.84
N ALA A 70 -0.21 5.96 8.55
CA ALA A 70 -0.40 7.22 7.83
C ALA A 70 -1.90 7.60 7.72
N ALA A 71 -2.79 6.63 7.50
CA ALA A 71 -4.22 6.86 7.51
C ALA A 71 -4.71 7.33 8.90
N GLY A 72 -4.22 6.72 9.98
CA GLY A 72 -4.52 7.17 11.34
C GLY A 72 -4.02 8.59 11.62
N ALA A 73 -2.83 8.95 11.15
CA ALA A 73 -2.28 10.30 11.28
C ALA A 73 -3.11 11.33 10.49
N ARG A 74 -3.59 10.98 9.30
CA ARG A 74 -4.53 11.80 8.51
C ARG A 74 -5.81 12.05 9.28
N ASP A 75 -6.42 11.02 9.84
CA ASP A 75 -7.68 11.12 10.58
C ASP A 75 -7.52 12.06 11.79
N GLN A 76 -6.44 11.89 12.55
CA GLN A 76 -6.13 12.79 13.67
C GLN A 76 -5.85 14.23 13.22
N ALA A 77 -5.30 14.44 12.02
CA ALA A 77 -5.09 15.77 11.47
C ALA A 77 -6.40 16.41 10.99
N GLU A 78 -7.32 15.59 10.45
CA GLU A 78 -8.67 16.00 10.07
C GLU A 78 -9.47 16.44 11.29
N ASP A 79 -9.49 15.63 12.35
CA ASP A 79 -10.18 15.95 13.60
C ASP A 79 -9.69 17.29 14.17
N ARG A 80 -8.38 17.50 14.23
CA ARG A 80 -7.78 18.76 14.68
C ARG A 80 -8.15 19.95 13.79
N PHE A 81 -8.23 19.75 12.48
CA PHE A 81 -8.66 20.80 11.56
C PHE A 81 -10.14 21.15 11.75
N LEU A 82 -11.00 20.15 11.91
CA LEU A 82 -12.44 20.34 12.16
C LEU A 82 -12.68 21.02 13.51
N GLU A 83 -11.94 20.63 14.55
CA GLU A 83 -11.96 21.25 15.86
C GLU A 83 -11.52 22.72 15.79
N ALA A 84 -10.35 23.01 15.21
CA ALA A 84 -9.87 24.39 15.05
C ALA A 84 -10.87 25.26 14.26
N ARG A 85 -11.48 24.69 13.22
CA ARG A 85 -12.51 25.38 12.43
C ARG A 85 -13.78 25.65 13.24
N TRP A 86 -14.16 24.72 14.11
CA TRP A 86 -15.31 24.89 15.00
C TRP A 86 -15.02 25.96 16.05
N GLU A 87 -13.86 25.91 16.71
CA GLU A 87 -13.42 26.91 17.68
C GLU A 87 -13.40 28.31 17.08
N ALA A 88 -12.78 28.48 15.91
CA ALA A 88 -12.73 29.77 15.22
C ALA A 88 -14.14 30.30 14.90
N ARG A 89 -15.08 29.41 14.53
CA ARG A 89 -16.48 29.76 14.26
C ARG A 89 -17.22 30.19 15.52
N VAL A 90 -16.98 29.55 16.66
CA VAL A 90 -17.59 29.95 17.93
C VAL A 90 -16.99 31.26 18.44
N ALA A 91 -15.67 31.45 18.33
CA ALA A 91 -14.97 32.63 18.81
C ALA A 91 -15.34 33.93 18.05
N THR A 92 -15.73 33.80 16.78
CA THR A 92 -16.15 34.91 15.91
C THR A 92 -17.65 35.11 15.87
N ALA A 93 -18.43 34.19 16.43
CA ALA A 93 -19.89 34.32 16.48
C ALA A 93 -20.27 35.29 17.60
N ASP A 94 -20.99 36.35 17.23
CA ASP A 94 -21.66 37.22 18.19
C ASP A 94 -22.66 36.41 19.04
N GLU A 95 -22.88 36.80 20.29
CA GLU A 95 -23.74 36.09 21.23
C GLU A 95 -25.19 36.01 20.70
N ALA A 96 -25.63 37.06 20.00
CA ALA A 96 -26.89 37.09 19.26
C ALA A 96 -26.95 36.04 18.14
N HIS A 97 -25.84 35.77 17.46
CA HIS A 97 -25.73 34.78 16.41
C HIS A 97 -25.85 33.35 16.95
N LEU A 98 -25.17 33.06 18.08
CA LEU A 98 -25.29 31.76 18.75
C LEU A 98 -26.72 31.48 19.22
N LEU A 99 -27.43 32.51 19.69
CA LEU A 99 -28.83 32.41 20.08
C LEU A 99 -29.74 32.07 18.88
N VAL A 100 -29.54 32.71 17.73
CA VAL A 100 -30.29 32.41 16.48
C VAL A 100 -30.07 30.98 16.03
N GLN A 101 -28.82 30.49 16.04
CA GLN A 101 -28.51 29.11 15.67
C GLN A 101 -29.14 28.10 16.64
N ARG A 102 -29.13 28.39 17.94
CA ARG A 102 -29.74 27.53 18.96
C ARG A 102 -31.26 27.48 18.83
N ALA A 103 -31.89 28.62 18.54
CA ALA A 103 -33.33 28.72 18.29
C ALA A 103 -33.73 27.99 16.99
N ALA A 104 -32.96 28.14 15.92
CA ALA A 104 -33.19 27.46 14.65
C ALA A 104 -33.08 25.93 14.77
N LEU A 105 -32.08 25.43 15.51
CA LEU A 105 -31.94 24.00 15.80
C LEU A 105 -33.09 23.46 16.64
N ALA A 106 -33.58 24.25 17.61
CA ALA A 106 -34.73 23.88 18.42
C ALA A 106 -36.02 23.81 17.59
N ALA A 107 -36.24 24.75 16.66
CA ALA A 107 -37.37 24.74 15.74
C ALA A 107 -37.32 23.55 14.77
N TYR A 108 -36.13 23.23 14.24
CA TYR A 108 -35.93 22.03 13.42
C TYR A 108 -36.29 20.74 14.17
N ARG A 109 -35.82 20.59 15.42
CA ARG A 109 -36.13 19.41 16.26
C ARG A 109 -37.62 19.26 16.57
N ARG A 110 -38.38 20.37 16.59
CA ARG A 110 -39.84 20.35 16.72
C ARG A 110 -40.58 20.12 15.40
N GLY A 111 -39.85 20.00 14.28
CA GLY A 111 -40.43 19.85 12.94
C GLY A 111 -41.01 21.15 12.35
N GLU A 112 -40.73 22.30 12.98
CA GLU A 112 -41.22 23.62 12.54
C GLU A 112 -40.37 24.22 11.40
N LEU A 113 -39.22 23.60 11.12
CA LEU A 113 -38.22 24.10 10.18
C LEU A 113 -37.71 22.92 9.33
N SER A 114 -37.61 23.11 8.01
CA SER A 114 -37.04 22.09 7.14
C SER A 114 -35.50 22.08 7.19
N VAL A 115 -34.87 21.00 6.75
CA VAL A 115 -33.39 20.92 6.64
C VAL A 115 -32.84 22.03 5.73
N GLU A 116 -33.54 22.35 4.64
CA GLU A 116 -33.14 23.43 3.73
C GLU A 116 -33.25 24.81 4.39
N GLN A 117 -34.32 25.07 5.15
CA GLN A 117 -34.47 26.32 5.89
C GLN A 117 -33.40 26.45 6.98
N LEU A 118 -33.05 25.34 7.64
CA LEU A 118 -32.02 25.31 8.66
C LEU A 118 -30.64 25.60 8.05
N ASN A 119 -30.32 24.97 6.91
CA ASN A 119 -29.10 25.23 6.16
C ASN A 119 -29.02 26.68 5.67
N GLY A 120 -30.14 27.25 5.19
CA GLY A 120 -30.20 28.65 4.79
C GLY A 120 -29.92 29.62 5.95
N ILE A 121 -30.50 29.35 7.13
CA ILE A 121 -30.22 30.14 8.35
C ILE A 121 -28.75 30.00 8.74
N TRP A 122 -28.17 28.80 8.74
CA TRP A 122 -26.74 28.63 9.04
C TRP A 122 -25.81 29.30 8.04
N HIS A 123 -26.21 29.37 6.77
CA HIS A 123 -25.42 30.03 5.73
C HIS A 123 -25.41 31.55 5.88
N HIS A 124 -26.53 32.14 6.34
CA HIS A 124 -26.66 33.58 6.56
C HIS A 124 -26.31 34.05 7.97
N ALA A 125 -26.36 33.16 8.96
CA ALA A 125 -26.06 33.44 10.37
C ALA A 125 -24.68 32.89 10.79
N GLY A 126 -23.73 32.81 9.86
CA GLY A 126 -22.34 32.50 10.16
C GLY A 126 -21.45 33.70 9.82
N PRO A 127 -20.36 33.94 10.58
CA PRO A 127 -19.36 34.91 10.16
C PRO A 127 -18.82 34.50 8.77
N PRO A 128 -18.58 35.47 7.87
CA PRO A 128 -18.11 35.18 6.52
C PRO A 128 -16.76 34.45 6.59
N ALA A 129 -16.51 33.51 5.68
CA ALA A 129 -15.38 32.55 5.77
C ALA A 129 -14.00 33.22 5.87
N ASP A 130 -13.91 34.45 5.37
CA ASP A 130 -12.80 35.39 5.42
C ASP A 130 -12.48 35.94 6.83
N GLN A 131 -13.42 35.88 7.78
CA GLN A 131 -13.18 36.21 9.20
C GLN A 131 -12.75 35.00 10.05
N LEU A 132 -12.87 33.78 9.50
CA LEU A 132 -12.41 32.54 10.15
C LEU A 132 -10.93 32.24 9.88
N ASP A 133 -10.20 33.16 9.24
CA ASP A 133 -8.80 32.99 8.86
C ASP A 133 -7.82 33.17 10.05
N ASP A 134 -8.16 32.55 11.18
CA ASP A 134 -7.27 32.41 12.32
C ASP A 134 -6.05 31.56 11.89
N GLY A 135 -4.84 32.00 12.27
CA GLY A 135 -3.60 31.30 11.95
C GLY A 135 -3.64 29.83 12.38
N ARG A 136 -4.38 29.52 13.46
CA ARG A 136 -4.61 28.15 13.93
C ARG A 136 -5.34 27.28 12.91
N VAL A 137 -6.40 27.78 12.27
CA VAL A 137 -7.17 27.03 11.26
C VAL A 137 -6.31 26.79 10.02
N ARG A 138 -5.52 27.78 9.60
CA ARG A 138 -4.58 27.64 8.48
C ARG A 138 -3.49 26.61 8.74
N ASP A 139 -2.92 26.61 9.94
CA ASP A 139 -1.87 25.66 10.30
C ASP A 139 -2.41 24.24 10.43
N ALA A 140 -3.60 24.07 11.03
CA ALA A 140 -4.28 22.78 11.10
C ALA A 140 -4.64 22.26 9.69
N ARG A 141 -5.13 23.14 8.80
CA ARG A 141 -5.39 22.80 7.40
C ARG A 141 -4.13 22.35 6.66
N ARG A 142 -3.02 23.08 6.79
CA ARG A 142 -1.73 22.69 6.19
C ARG A 142 -1.21 21.37 6.76
N ALA A 143 -1.47 21.07 8.02
CA ALA A 143 -1.10 19.78 8.61
C ALA A 143 -1.95 18.64 8.03
N TYR A 144 -3.27 18.84 7.90
CA TYR A 144 -4.17 17.90 7.24
C TYR A 144 -3.78 17.66 5.77
N GLU A 145 -3.59 18.71 4.98
CA GLU A 145 -3.20 18.60 3.57
C GLU A 145 -1.87 17.83 3.39
N ARG A 146 -0.89 18.05 4.28
CA ARG A 146 0.35 17.26 4.32
C ARG A 146 0.10 15.80 4.64
N ALA A 147 -0.70 15.50 5.66
CA ALA A 147 -1.03 14.13 6.03
C ALA A 147 -1.80 13.39 4.92
N VAL A 148 -2.67 14.09 4.18
CA VAL A 148 -3.36 13.54 3.00
C VAL A 148 -2.35 13.18 1.90
N ALA A 149 -1.43 14.08 1.57
CA ALA A 149 -0.40 13.84 0.55
C ALA A 149 0.51 12.65 0.93
N GLU A 150 0.94 12.59 2.19
CA GLU A 150 1.73 11.48 2.73
C GLU A 150 0.97 10.15 2.67
N THR A 151 -0.30 10.15 3.06
CA THR A 151 -1.15 8.94 2.99
C THR A 151 -1.25 8.39 1.57
N VAL A 152 -1.40 9.27 0.57
CA VAL A 152 -1.45 8.86 -0.85
C VAL A 152 -0.13 8.21 -1.26
N GLN A 153 1.00 8.83 -0.91
CA GLN A 153 2.32 8.31 -1.26
C GLN A 153 2.58 6.94 -0.61
N VAL A 154 2.31 6.79 0.69
CA VAL A 154 2.56 5.54 1.42
C VAL A 154 1.60 4.43 0.96
N ARG A 155 0.35 4.75 0.62
CA ARG A 155 -0.58 3.77 0.02
C ARG A 155 -0.10 3.26 -1.33
N GLU A 156 0.43 4.14 -2.18
CA GLU A 156 0.97 3.72 -3.47
C GLU A 156 2.17 2.79 -3.28
N GLN A 157 3.06 3.11 -2.34
CA GLN A 157 4.19 2.22 -2.00
C GLN A 157 3.71 0.85 -1.49
N ALA A 158 2.71 0.82 -0.60
CA ALA A 158 2.14 -0.43 -0.10
C ALA A 158 1.50 -1.26 -1.23
N ARG A 159 0.85 -0.60 -2.18
CA ARG A 159 0.28 -1.27 -3.36
C ARG A 159 1.36 -1.88 -4.25
N VAL A 160 2.42 -1.12 -4.54
CA VAL A 160 3.55 -1.62 -5.34
C VAL A 160 4.23 -2.80 -4.66
N ALA A 161 4.48 -2.72 -3.35
CA ALA A 161 5.07 -3.82 -2.58
C ALA A 161 4.17 -5.07 -2.57
N ALA A 162 2.87 -4.90 -2.40
CA ALA A 162 1.91 -6.01 -2.47
C ALA A 162 1.91 -6.71 -3.83
N VAL A 163 1.88 -5.94 -4.93
CA VAL A 163 1.95 -6.51 -6.29
C VAL A 163 3.28 -7.22 -6.53
N ALA A 164 4.39 -6.64 -6.07
CA ALA A 164 5.71 -7.28 -6.20
C ALA A 164 5.79 -8.60 -5.42
N ALA A 165 5.21 -8.65 -4.22
CA ALA A 165 5.12 -9.88 -3.43
C ALA A 165 4.27 -10.94 -4.13
N GLU A 166 3.09 -10.57 -4.65
CA GLU A 166 2.21 -11.48 -5.40
C GLU A 166 2.92 -12.08 -6.62
N VAL A 167 3.59 -11.24 -7.41
CA VAL A 167 4.37 -11.70 -8.57
C VAL A 167 5.46 -12.69 -8.13
N LEU A 168 6.21 -12.40 -7.07
CA LEU A 168 7.28 -13.30 -6.61
C LEU A 168 6.76 -14.61 -6.04
N VAL A 169 5.58 -14.62 -5.43
CA VAL A 169 4.92 -15.85 -4.97
C VAL A 169 4.52 -16.72 -6.15
N GLU A 170 3.95 -16.13 -7.21
CA GLU A 170 3.62 -16.87 -8.43
C GLU A 170 4.87 -17.40 -9.14
N GLU A 171 5.94 -16.60 -9.24
CA GLU A 171 7.21 -17.05 -9.79
C GLU A 171 7.84 -18.18 -8.96
N ALA A 172 7.72 -18.15 -7.63
CA ALA A 172 8.15 -19.26 -6.78
C ALA A 172 7.35 -20.54 -7.08
N HIS A 173 6.03 -20.41 -7.28
CA HIS A 173 5.18 -21.54 -7.60
C HIS A 173 5.50 -22.15 -8.97
N LEU A 174 5.75 -21.30 -9.98
CA LEU A 174 6.19 -21.74 -11.31
C LEU A 174 7.54 -22.46 -11.25
N ALA A 175 8.51 -21.90 -10.52
CA ALA A 175 9.81 -22.53 -10.35
C ALA A 175 9.70 -23.90 -9.64
N GLU A 176 8.84 -24.02 -8.62
CA GLU A 176 8.55 -25.29 -7.95
C GLU A 176 7.96 -26.32 -8.92
N SER A 177 7.02 -25.89 -9.77
CA SER A 177 6.43 -26.75 -10.81
C SER A 177 7.48 -27.22 -11.83
N ASP A 178 8.30 -26.32 -12.33
CA ASP A 178 9.36 -26.64 -13.30
C ASP A 178 10.38 -27.63 -12.72
N ALA A 179 10.74 -27.47 -11.44
CA ALA A 179 11.64 -28.38 -10.76
C ALA A 179 11.04 -29.78 -10.57
N LEU A 180 9.73 -29.88 -10.31
CA LEU A 180 9.01 -31.15 -10.25
C LEU A 180 8.97 -31.84 -11.61
N ASP A 181 8.62 -31.12 -12.67
CA ASP A 181 8.59 -31.65 -14.04
C ASP A 181 9.97 -32.17 -14.47
N ALA A 182 11.03 -31.43 -14.16
CA ALA A 182 12.41 -31.83 -14.44
C ALA A 182 12.81 -33.10 -13.66
N TRP A 183 12.39 -33.20 -12.40
CA TRP A 183 12.63 -34.40 -11.59
C TRP A 183 11.88 -35.62 -12.12
N GLU A 184 10.60 -35.47 -12.49
CA GLU A 184 9.80 -36.55 -13.08
C GLU A 184 10.39 -37.03 -14.41
N ALA A 185 10.84 -36.11 -15.27
CA ALA A 185 11.52 -36.45 -16.52
C ALA A 185 12.82 -37.24 -16.28
N GLN A 186 13.60 -36.85 -15.26
CA GLN A 186 14.82 -37.57 -14.88
C GLN A 186 14.50 -38.98 -14.38
N GLU A 187 13.48 -39.14 -13.53
CA GLU A 187 13.10 -40.43 -12.98
C GLU A 187 12.50 -41.36 -14.05
N ALA A 188 11.75 -40.81 -15.01
CA ALA A 188 11.24 -41.56 -16.16
C ALA A 188 12.35 -42.07 -17.11
N ALA A 189 13.49 -41.38 -17.17
CA ALA A 189 14.65 -41.77 -17.97
C ALA A 189 15.53 -42.86 -17.31
N ARG A 190 15.45 -43.04 -15.98
CA ARG A 190 16.18 -44.09 -15.24
C ARG A 190 15.89 -45.53 -15.70
N PRO A 191 14.64 -45.98 -15.89
CA PRO A 191 14.35 -47.37 -16.28
C PRO A 191 14.87 -47.77 -17.67
N THR A 192 15.20 -46.80 -18.53
CA THR A 192 15.83 -47.07 -19.83
C THR A 192 17.33 -47.37 -19.70
N LEU A 193 17.99 -46.85 -18.65
CA LEU A 193 19.41 -47.12 -18.37
C LEU A 193 19.60 -48.49 -17.71
N ASP A 194 18.76 -48.87 -16.75
CA ASP A 194 18.89 -50.18 -16.09
C ASP A 194 18.72 -51.36 -17.08
N ARG A 195 17.83 -51.23 -18.07
CA ARG A 195 17.69 -52.23 -19.15
C ARG A 195 18.88 -52.30 -20.10
N LEU A 196 19.67 -51.23 -20.20
CA LEU A 196 20.88 -51.17 -21.04
C LEU A 196 22.05 -51.95 -20.42
N PHE A 197 22.00 -52.21 -19.12
CA PHE A 197 23.03 -52.97 -18.39
C PHE A 197 22.58 -54.40 -18.02
N ASP A 198 21.30 -54.75 -18.19
CA ASP A 198 20.78 -56.10 -17.96
C ASP A 198 20.95 -57.05 -19.16
N ASP A 199 21.18 -56.54 -20.39
CA ASP A 199 21.37 -57.36 -21.61
C ASP A 199 22.79 -57.95 -21.78
N GLU A 200 23.72 -57.71 -20.85
CA GLU A 200 25.11 -58.22 -20.91
C GLU A 200 25.41 -59.42 -19.97
N ARG A 201 24.40 -60.11 -19.44
CA ARG A 201 24.58 -61.34 -18.63
C ARG A 201 23.95 -62.58 -19.26
#